data_AF-A0A916RMK1-F1
#
_entry.id   AF-A0A916RMK1-F1
#
_cell.length_a   1.000
_cell.length_b   1.000
_cell.length_c   1.000
_cell.angle_alpha   90.00
_cell.angle_beta   90.00
_cell.angle_gamma   90.00
#
_symmetry.space_group_name_H-M   'P 1'
#
loop_
_entity.id
_entity.type
_entity.pdbx_description
1 polymer ?
#
loop_
_entity_poly.entity_id
_entity_poly.type
_entity_poly.pdbx_seq_one_letter_code
_entity_poly.pdbx_strand_id
1 'polypeptide(L)'
;MTAVVAQHNGLLPFGWTGVWLFFVISGFVVTQSVISRPSADSPAQGLSRFFERRVRRIVPIYYAYIGAALLFCLFVGGEADPIVFASLLGFFNNIAMTLGHGALRLWPVGHLWTISVEMQFYAVYGVLLFLMSRNRLMVLLACSVVAAPILRMLASIYISGFGWDSEAMAFAIYAGSFLHVDAFAVGALLAMATQKGLIDRIARPLAVTGFSVLGCYATIYVSINYSTGARGIDAFRNVISGIIWGQYREVFLYSAVVMASGGLVALAAVKDPLVDWLLRSRVLQRIGEISYGAYVYHALAIVLCWSFLREIFGVPGDDWPLHWRIARFVLSYTLTIVAAELSYRYFETGFIRGKRGKTTAAQVPPYSTADLR
;
A
#
# COMPACT_ATOMS: atom_id res chain seq x y z
N MET A 1 3.36 -2.82 -7.36
CA MET A 1 3.23 -4.22 -7.80
C MET A 1 4.49 -4.71 -8.52
N THR A 2 4.82 -4.24 -9.73
CA THR A 2 6.00 -4.73 -10.48
C THR A 2 7.29 -4.72 -9.66
N ALA A 3 7.57 -3.61 -8.97
CA ALA A 3 8.74 -3.50 -8.09
C ALA A 3 8.71 -4.48 -6.91
N VAL A 4 7.53 -4.78 -6.35
CA VAL A 4 7.34 -5.77 -5.26
C VAL A 4 7.68 -7.17 -5.76
N VAL A 5 7.12 -7.58 -6.91
CA VAL A 5 7.44 -8.88 -7.51
C VAL A 5 8.92 -8.97 -7.84
N ALA A 6 9.50 -7.93 -8.43
CA ALA A 6 10.94 -7.87 -8.69
C ALA A 6 11.78 -8.03 -7.41
N GLN A 7 11.37 -7.43 -6.29
CA GLN A 7 12.05 -7.58 -5.01
C GLN A 7 12.00 -9.00 -4.46
N HIS A 8 10.85 -9.66 -4.48
CA HIS A 8 10.75 -11.06 -4.05
C HIS A 8 11.54 -12.02 -4.96
N ASN A 9 11.86 -11.56 -6.18
CA ASN A 9 12.76 -12.24 -7.10
C ASN A 9 14.24 -11.81 -6.96
N GLY A 10 14.52 -10.87 -6.07
CA GLY A 10 15.85 -10.32 -5.80
C GLY A 10 16.40 -9.39 -6.89
N LEU A 11 15.56 -8.92 -7.81
CA LEU A 11 15.97 -8.03 -8.89
C LEU A 11 16.00 -6.55 -8.46
N LEU A 12 15.21 -6.17 -7.46
CA LEU A 12 15.15 -4.80 -6.92
C LEU A 12 15.13 -4.80 -5.40
N PRO A 13 15.86 -3.91 -4.70
CA PRO A 13 15.85 -3.89 -3.24
C PRO A 13 14.63 -3.18 -2.62
N PHE A 14 13.89 -2.36 -3.39
CA PHE A 14 12.99 -1.34 -2.82
C PHE A 14 11.49 -1.56 -3.09
N GLY A 15 11.06 -2.70 -3.60
CA GLY A 15 9.66 -2.95 -3.98
C GLY A 15 8.63 -2.65 -2.89
N TRP A 16 8.96 -2.96 -1.64
CA TRP A 16 8.16 -2.78 -0.43
C TRP A 16 7.86 -1.32 -0.12
N THR A 17 8.67 -0.36 -0.60
CA THR A 17 8.38 1.08 -0.49
C THR A 17 7.07 1.48 -1.17
N GLY A 18 6.58 0.65 -2.10
CA GLY A 18 5.28 0.81 -2.73
C GLY A 18 4.08 0.78 -1.75
N VAL A 19 4.26 0.27 -0.53
CA VAL A 19 3.21 0.28 0.51
C VAL A 19 2.84 1.71 0.92
N TRP A 20 3.83 2.58 1.14
CA TRP A 20 3.55 3.99 1.50
C TRP A 20 2.95 4.76 0.33
N LEU A 21 3.40 4.52 -0.90
CA LEU A 21 2.73 5.08 -2.08
C LEU A 21 1.27 4.63 -2.15
N PHE A 22 0.98 3.36 -1.86
CA PHE A 22 -0.38 2.85 -1.77
C PHE A 22 -1.20 3.52 -0.67
N PHE A 23 -0.65 3.73 0.53
CA PHE A 23 -1.33 4.45 1.61
C PHE A 23 -1.62 5.92 1.27
N VAL A 24 -0.67 6.63 0.64
CA VAL A 24 -0.89 8.00 0.16
C VAL A 24 -1.99 8.04 -0.92
N ILE A 25 -1.94 7.13 -1.90
CA ILE A 25 -2.98 7.03 -2.94
C ILE A 25 -4.34 6.70 -2.31
N SER A 26 -4.38 5.78 -1.35
CA SER A 26 -5.58 5.40 -0.61
C SER A 26 -6.21 6.60 0.08
N GLY A 27 -5.42 7.34 0.88
CA GLY A 27 -5.87 8.57 1.53
C GLY A 27 -6.40 9.60 0.51
N PHE A 28 -5.70 9.79 -0.61
CA PHE A 28 -6.12 10.71 -1.68
C PHE A 28 -7.46 10.32 -2.30
N VAL A 29 -7.57 9.10 -2.84
CA VAL A 29 -8.74 8.61 -3.58
C VAL A 29 -9.97 8.56 -2.69
N VAL A 30 -9.80 8.08 -1.46
CA VAL A 30 -10.90 7.93 -0.52
C VAL A 30 -11.46 9.29 -0.12
N THR A 31 -10.59 10.25 0.18
CA THR A 31 -10.97 11.63 0.48
C THR A 31 -11.65 12.30 -0.72
N GLN A 32 -11.06 12.18 -1.91
CA GLN A 32 -11.61 12.74 -3.15
C GLN A 32 -13.02 12.23 -3.43
N SER A 33 -13.26 10.92 -3.25
CA SER A 33 -14.57 10.32 -3.52
C SER A 33 -15.70 10.77 -2.59
N VAL A 34 -15.38 11.32 -1.42
CA VAL A 34 -16.35 11.93 -0.48
C VAL A 34 -16.50 13.41 -0.75
N ILE A 35 -15.40 14.08 -1.06
CA ILE A 35 -15.40 15.49 -1.43
C ILE A 35 -16.25 15.73 -2.70
N SER A 36 -16.24 14.79 -3.64
CA SER A 36 -17.07 14.82 -4.87
C SER A 36 -18.50 14.30 -4.67
N ARG A 37 -19.01 14.21 -3.43
CA ARG A 37 -20.37 13.70 -3.16
C ARG A 37 -21.48 14.72 -3.52
N PRO A 38 -22.71 14.25 -3.81
CA PRO A 38 -23.87 15.12 -3.91
C PRO A 38 -24.13 15.89 -2.62
N SER A 39 -24.46 17.17 -2.72
CA SER A 39 -24.73 18.05 -1.56
C SER A 39 -25.94 17.65 -0.72
N ALA A 40 -26.86 16.84 -1.29
CA ALA A 40 -28.10 16.42 -0.65
C ALA A 40 -27.96 15.23 0.32
N ASP A 41 -26.84 14.51 0.32
CA ASP A 41 -26.65 13.34 1.20
C ASP A 41 -26.45 13.79 2.66
N SER A 42 -27.22 13.21 3.59
CA SER A 42 -26.96 13.40 5.04
C SER A 42 -25.60 12.80 5.44
N PRO A 43 -24.99 13.22 6.57
CA PRO A 43 -23.74 12.62 7.04
C PRO A 43 -23.81 11.09 7.18
N ALA A 44 -24.93 10.55 7.68
CA ALA A 44 -25.14 9.12 7.82
C ALA A 44 -25.20 8.39 6.46
N GLN A 45 -25.90 8.96 5.48
CA GLN A 45 -25.95 8.40 4.11
C GLN A 45 -24.59 8.42 3.44
N GLY A 46 -23.84 9.52 3.61
CA GLY A 46 -22.48 9.65 3.13
C GLY A 46 -21.54 8.60 3.72
N LEU A 47 -21.62 8.39 5.05
CA LEU A 47 -20.84 7.38 5.77
C LEU A 47 -21.18 5.96 5.30
N SER A 48 -22.47 5.65 5.13
CA SER A 48 -22.91 4.35 4.62
C SER A 48 -22.36 4.08 3.22
N ARG A 49 -22.50 5.03 2.29
CA ARG A 49 -21.95 4.92 0.92
C ARG A 49 -20.43 4.82 0.90
N PHE A 50 -19.74 5.49 1.82
CA PHE A 50 -18.30 5.39 1.98
C PHE A 50 -17.89 3.96 2.29
N PHE A 51 -18.50 3.33 3.31
CA PHE A 51 -18.19 1.96 3.69
C PHE A 51 -18.64 0.95 2.64
N GLU A 52 -19.82 1.13 2.04
CA GLU A 52 -20.34 0.25 0.99
C GLU A 52 -19.36 0.11 -0.19
N ARG A 53 -18.80 1.23 -0.67
CA ARG A 53 -17.83 1.23 -1.77
C ARG A 53 -16.53 0.50 -1.40
N ARG A 54 -16.15 0.47 -0.12
CA ARG A 54 -14.87 -0.08 0.36
C ARG A 54 -15.02 -1.56 0.59
N VAL A 55 -16.10 -1.95 1.26
CA VAL A 55 -16.51 -3.35 1.41
C VAL A 55 -16.63 -4.00 0.04
N ARG A 56 -17.37 -3.41 -0.92
CA ARG A 56 -17.51 -3.99 -2.28
C ARG A 56 -16.21 -4.14 -3.07
N ARG A 57 -15.20 -3.31 -2.77
CA ARG A 57 -13.91 -3.35 -3.45
C ARG A 57 -12.94 -4.34 -2.80
N ILE A 58 -12.91 -4.38 -1.46
CA ILE A 58 -11.87 -5.07 -0.69
C ILE A 58 -12.33 -6.45 -0.24
N VAL A 59 -13.50 -6.51 0.41
CA VAL A 59 -13.94 -7.68 1.16
C VAL A 59 -14.12 -8.93 0.28
N PRO A 60 -14.75 -8.87 -0.91
CA PRO A 60 -14.98 -10.06 -1.72
C PRO A 60 -13.69 -10.79 -2.07
N ILE A 61 -12.71 -10.08 -2.64
CA ILE A 61 -11.45 -10.69 -3.08
C ILE A 61 -10.57 -11.09 -1.90
N TYR A 62 -10.54 -10.27 -0.86
CA TYR A 62 -9.79 -10.57 0.36
C TYR A 62 -10.25 -11.88 1.00
N TYR A 63 -11.56 -12.04 1.21
CA TYR A 63 -12.10 -13.28 1.78
C TYR A 63 -12.14 -14.44 0.79
N ALA A 64 -12.22 -14.22 -0.51
CA ALA A 64 -12.03 -15.29 -1.49
C ALA A 64 -10.62 -15.90 -1.39
N TYR A 65 -9.59 -15.06 -1.23
CA TYR A 65 -8.22 -15.50 -1.04
C TYR A 65 -8.02 -16.26 0.28
N ILE A 66 -8.58 -15.75 1.39
CA ILE A 66 -8.52 -16.42 2.69
C ILE A 66 -9.30 -17.73 2.69
N GLY A 67 -10.47 -17.76 2.03
CA GLY A 67 -11.27 -18.98 1.88
C GLY A 67 -10.50 -20.06 1.10
N ALA A 68 -9.80 -19.68 0.03
CA ALA A 68 -8.91 -20.60 -0.69
C ALA A 68 -7.76 -21.10 0.20
N ALA A 69 -7.16 -20.22 1.01
CA ALA A 69 -6.14 -20.60 1.98
C ALA A 69 -6.67 -21.63 3.01
N LEU A 70 -7.85 -21.40 3.56
CA LEU A 70 -8.49 -22.30 4.52
C LEU A 70 -8.78 -23.66 3.90
N LEU A 71 -9.39 -23.68 2.71
CA LEU A 71 -9.65 -24.93 1.99
C LEU A 71 -8.35 -25.69 1.73
N PHE A 72 -7.32 -25.00 1.27
CA PHE A 72 -6.00 -25.60 1.06
C PHE A 72 -5.44 -26.21 2.35
N CYS A 73 -5.44 -25.47 3.47
CA CYS A 73 -5.00 -25.97 4.78
C CYS A 73 -5.76 -27.23 5.21
N LEU A 74 -7.09 -27.27 5.01
CA LEU A 74 -7.91 -28.43 5.31
C LEU A 74 -7.53 -29.65 4.44
N PHE A 75 -7.27 -29.44 3.15
CA PHE A 75 -6.89 -30.52 2.22
C PHE A 75 -5.51 -31.12 2.53
N VAL A 76 -4.53 -30.31 2.96
CA VAL A 76 -3.17 -30.78 3.26
C VAL A 76 -2.99 -31.23 4.71
N GLY A 77 -4.05 -31.24 5.53
CA GLY A 77 -3.99 -31.62 6.95
C GLY A 77 -3.16 -30.65 7.80
N GLY A 78 -3.10 -29.38 7.42
CA GLY A 78 -2.35 -28.37 8.17
C GLY A 78 -3.06 -27.98 9.47
N GLU A 79 -2.30 -27.83 10.55
CA GLU A 79 -2.81 -27.21 11.77
C GLU A 79 -3.07 -25.72 11.54
N ALA A 80 -4.26 -25.27 11.91
CA ALA A 80 -4.72 -23.90 11.78
C ALA A 80 -4.64 -23.21 13.14
N ASP A 81 -3.70 -22.28 13.33
CA ASP A 81 -3.71 -21.41 14.50
C ASP A 81 -5.00 -20.55 14.47
N PRO A 82 -5.93 -20.71 15.43
CA PRO A 82 -7.18 -19.96 15.45
C PRO A 82 -6.96 -18.44 15.51
N ILE A 83 -5.86 -17.98 16.09
CA ILE A 83 -5.51 -16.56 16.19
C ILE A 83 -5.22 -16.00 14.80
N VAL A 84 -4.50 -16.75 13.95
CA VAL A 84 -4.22 -16.33 12.56
C VAL A 84 -5.54 -16.10 11.82
N PHE A 85 -6.46 -17.08 11.84
CA PHE A 85 -7.73 -16.98 11.13
C PHE A 85 -8.63 -15.88 11.70
N ALA A 86 -8.73 -15.76 13.02
CA ALA A 86 -9.48 -14.67 13.65
C ALA A 86 -8.93 -13.30 13.21
N SER A 87 -7.60 -13.16 13.15
CA SER A 87 -6.95 -11.91 12.74
C SER A 87 -7.14 -11.55 11.28
N LEU A 88 -7.15 -12.54 10.39
CA LEU A 88 -7.47 -12.36 8.98
C LEU A 88 -8.94 -11.98 8.81
N LEU A 89 -9.86 -12.65 9.52
CA LEU A 89 -11.29 -12.33 9.45
C LEU A 89 -11.60 -10.93 9.99
N GLY A 90 -10.96 -10.51 11.07
CA GLY A 90 -11.20 -9.22 11.72
C GLY A 90 -10.35 -8.05 11.23
N PHE A 91 -9.52 -8.22 10.19
CA PHE A 91 -8.58 -7.18 9.72
C PHE A 91 -7.63 -6.68 10.82
N PHE A 92 -7.08 -7.58 11.63
CA PHE A 92 -6.04 -7.27 12.63
C PHE A 92 -4.79 -8.15 12.50
N ASN A 93 -4.55 -8.72 11.30
CA ASN A 93 -3.40 -9.57 11.02
C ASN A 93 -2.06 -8.85 11.28
N ASN A 94 -1.99 -7.53 11.11
CA ASN A 94 -0.80 -6.75 11.44
C ASN A 94 -0.43 -6.82 12.94
N ILE A 95 -1.42 -6.88 13.83
CA ILE A 95 -1.21 -7.04 15.28
C ILE A 95 -0.82 -8.49 15.57
N ALA A 96 -1.54 -9.47 15.00
CA ALA A 96 -1.23 -10.88 15.18
C ALA A 96 0.19 -11.22 14.70
N MET A 97 0.63 -10.70 13.55
CA MET A 97 2.00 -10.85 13.05
C MET A 97 3.03 -10.26 14.01
N THR A 98 2.75 -9.09 14.61
CA THR A 98 3.65 -8.46 15.59
C THR A 98 3.80 -9.30 16.86
N LEU A 99 2.78 -10.10 17.19
CA LEU A 99 2.77 -11.03 18.30
C LEU A 99 3.22 -12.46 17.91
N GLY A 100 3.68 -12.69 16.67
CA GLY A 100 4.17 -13.98 16.20
C GLY A 100 3.11 -14.96 15.65
N HIS A 101 1.84 -14.52 15.52
CA HIS A 101 0.68 -15.36 15.17
C HIS A 101 0.04 -15.02 13.82
N GLY A 102 0.76 -14.44 12.86
CA GLY A 102 0.15 -13.89 11.63
C GLY A 102 0.58 -14.54 10.31
N ALA A 103 1.15 -15.74 10.37
CA ALA A 103 1.59 -16.49 9.19
C ALA A 103 0.85 -17.83 9.08
N LEU A 104 0.44 -18.19 7.87
CA LEU A 104 -0.03 -19.54 7.55
C LEU A 104 1.09 -20.33 6.90
N ARG A 105 1.21 -21.60 7.29
CA ARG A 105 2.16 -22.53 6.66
C ARG A 105 1.70 -22.82 5.23
N LEU A 106 2.63 -22.85 4.27
CA LEU A 106 2.43 -23.17 2.85
C LEU A 106 1.54 -22.21 2.03
N TRP A 107 0.74 -21.35 2.66
CA TRP A 107 -0.06 -20.32 1.97
C TRP A 107 0.35 -18.92 2.41
N PRO A 108 0.83 -18.06 1.50
CA PRO A 108 1.33 -16.75 1.89
C PRO A 108 0.18 -15.81 2.27
N VAL A 109 0.11 -15.40 3.54
CA VAL A 109 -0.83 -14.38 4.04
C VAL A 109 -0.15 -13.16 4.64
N GLY A 110 1.19 -13.19 4.77
CA GLY A 110 1.95 -12.14 5.44
C GLY A 110 1.65 -10.74 4.88
N HIS A 111 1.60 -10.58 3.55
CA HIS A 111 1.32 -9.28 2.91
C HIS A 111 -0.06 -8.68 3.24
N LEU A 112 -1.02 -9.49 3.73
CA LEU A 112 -2.38 -9.03 4.06
C LEU A 112 -2.43 -8.10 5.29
N TRP A 113 -1.33 -7.94 6.02
CA TRP A 113 -1.22 -6.97 7.11
C TRP A 113 -1.47 -5.53 6.63
N THR A 114 -1.06 -5.17 5.41
CA THR A 114 -1.25 -3.81 4.87
C THR A 114 -2.73 -3.51 4.62
N ILE A 115 -3.49 -4.50 4.15
CA ILE A 115 -4.95 -4.39 3.95
C ILE A 115 -5.65 -4.26 5.30
N SER A 116 -5.14 -4.94 6.34
CA SER A 116 -5.65 -4.77 7.71
C SER A 116 -5.48 -3.32 8.17
N VAL A 117 -4.28 -2.74 8.01
CA VAL A 117 -4.02 -1.33 8.33
C VAL A 117 -4.90 -0.38 7.51
N GLU A 118 -5.08 -0.64 6.21
CA GLU A 118 -5.94 0.13 5.34
C GLU A 118 -7.41 0.13 5.81
N MET A 119 -7.95 -1.04 6.16
CA MET A 119 -9.33 -1.17 6.65
C MET A 119 -9.54 -0.51 8.02
N GLN A 120 -8.57 -0.64 8.93
CA GLN A 120 -8.58 0.06 10.21
C GLN A 120 -8.56 1.58 10.01
N PHE A 121 -7.72 2.07 9.08
CA PHE A 121 -7.72 3.48 8.71
C PHE A 121 -9.09 3.92 8.17
N TYR A 122 -9.72 3.14 7.29
CA TYR A 122 -11.05 3.49 6.76
C TYR A 122 -12.13 3.54 7.84
N ALA A 123 -12.09 2.63 8.80
CA ALA A 123 -13.03 2.62 9.93
C ALA A 123 -12.96 3.93 10.71
N VAL A 124 -11.76 4.36 11.08
CA VAL A 124 -11.54 5.60 11.85
C VAL A 124 -11.76 6.84 10.97
N TYR A 125 -11.09 6.91 9.82
CA TYR A 125 -11.12 8.05 8.93
C TYR A 125 -12.52 8.36 8.40
N GLY A 126 -13.29 7.33 8.03
CA GLY A 126 -14.68 7.51 7.61
C GLY A 126 -15.50 8.25 8.66
N VAL A 127 -15.45 7.79 9.91
CA VAL A 127 -16.17 8.44 11.02
C VAL A 127 -15.70 9.89 11.22
N LEU A 128 -14.38 10.12 11.28
CA LEU A 128 -13.82 11.47 11.44
C LEU A 128 -14.24 12.42 10.30
N LEU A 129 -14.27 11.92 9.07
CA LEU A 129 -14.60 12.68 7.87
C LEU A 129 -16.05 13.19 7.87
N PHE A 130 -16.99 12.46 8.46
CA PHE A 130 -18.40 12.85 8.53
C PHE A 130 -18.82 13.50 9.85
N LEU A 131 -18.06 13.32 10.93
CA LEU A 131 -18.35 13.93 12.24
C LEU A 131 -17.59 15.24 12.48
N MET A 132 -16.41 15.43 11.89
CA MET A 132 -15.61 16.65 12.09
C MET A 132 -15.87 17.70 11.01
N SER A 133 -15.76 18.97 11.38
CA SER A 133 -15.70 20.04 10.38
C SER A 133 -14.41 19.92 9.57
N ARG A 134 -14.47 20.35 8.30
CA ARG A 134 -13.33 20.30 7.38
C ARG A 134 -12.05 20.90 7.96
N ASN A 135 -12.14 22.04 8.64
CA ASN A 135 -10.98 22.71 9.21
C ASN A 135 -10.34 21.90 10.36
N ARG A 136 -11.16 21.35 11.27
CA ARG A 136 -10.66 20.50 12.36
C ARG A 136 -10.01 19.24 11.82
N LEU A 137 -10.61 18.63 10.80
CA LEU A 137 -10.03 17.46 10.14
C LEU A 137 -8.68 17.78 9.46
N MET A 138 -8.57 18.90 8.74
CA MET A 138 -7.29 19.32 8.15
C MET A 138 -6.21 19.52 9.20
N VAL A 139 -6.54 20.17 10.33
CA VAL A 139 -5.59 20.34 11.44
C VAL A 139 -5.18 18.99 12.02
N LEU A 140 -6.13 18.10 12.29
CA LEU A 140 -5.85 16.75 12.80
C LEU A 140 -4.92 15.99 11.86
N LEU A 141 -5.20 16.00 10.56
CA LEU A 141 -4.37 15.35 9.55
C LEU A 141 -2.97 15.97 9.48
N ALA A 142 -2.85 17.30 9.48
CA ALA A 142 -1.56 17.98 9.49
C ALA A 142 -0.75 17.67 10.74
N CYS A 143 -1.38 17.68 11.92
CA CYS A 143 -0.76 17.27 13.17
C CYS A 143 -0.30 15.80 13.12
N SER A 144 -1.07 14.90 12.51
CA SER A 144 -0.67 13.49 12.39
C SER A 144 0.58 13.29 11.52
N VAL A 145 0.76 14.10 10.47
CA VAL A 145 1.96 14.07 9.62
C VAL A 145 3.20 14.47 10.42
N VAL A 146 3.10 15.51 11.26
CA VAL A 146 4.21 15.98 12.10
C VAL A 146 4.47 15.03 13.28
N ALA A 147 3.41 14.46 13.86
CA ALA A 147 3.51 13.59 15.03
C ALA A 147 4.04 12.19 14.69
N ALA A 148 3.77 11.65 13.49
CA ALA A 148 4.17 10.29 13.12
C ALA A 148 5.67 9.96 13.29
N PRO A 149 6.65 10.76 12.82
CA PRO A 149 8.06 10.47 13.08
C PRO A 149 8.41 10.46 14.57
N ILE A 150 7.78 11.32 15.37
CA ILE A 150 7.96 11.36 16.82
C ILE A 150 7.39 10.08 17.45
N LEU A 151 6.19 9.66 17.06
CA LEU A 151 5.57 8.44 17.55
C LEU A 151 6.37 7.19 17.18
N ARG A 152 6.92 7.11 15.96
CA ARG A 152 7.83 6.03 15.55
C ARG A 152 9.11 6.01 16.40
N MET A 153 9.68 7.18 16.67
CA MET A 153 10.86 7.31 17.54
C MET A 153 10.56 6.83 18.96
N LEU A 154 9.46 7.30 19.55
CA LEU A 154 9.03 6.88 20.88
C LEU A 154 8.73 5.38 20.94
N ALA A 155 8.09 4.82 19.90
CA ALA A 155 7.87 3.39 19.80
C ALA A 155 9.18 2.61 19.74
N SER A 156 10.16 3.05 18.94
CA SER A 156 11.50 2.43 18.84
C SER A 156 12.21 2.42 20.19
N ILE A 157 12.22 3.55 20.91
CA ILE A 157 12.84 3.66 22.24
C ILE A 157 12.10 2.78 23.27
N TYR A 158 10.77 2.82 23.29
CA TYR A 158 9.98 2.12 24.29
C TYR A 158 10.04 0.60 24.10
N ILE A 159 9.89 0.12 22.87
CA ILE A 159 9.95 -1.32 22.54
C ILE A 159 11.35 -1.88 22.81
N SER A 160 12.42 -1.12 22.49
CA SER A 160 13.79 -1.48 22.86
C SER A 160 13.94 -1.71 24.37
N GLY A 161 13.23 -0.92 25.19
CA GLY A 161 13.23 -1.05 26.65
C GLY A 161 12.63 -2.36 27.18
N PHE A 162 11.79 -3.06 26.39
CA PHE A 162 11.23 -4.37 26.76
C PHE A 162 12.13 -5.55 26.38
N GLY A 163 13.31 -5.30 25.80
CA GLY A 163 14.24 -6.35 25.40
C GLY A 163 13.78 -7.16 24.19
N TRP A 164 12.89 -6.60 23.36
CA TRP A 164 12.55 -7.20 22.06
C TRP A 164 13.79 -7.22 21.17
N ASP A 165 13.92 -8.26 20.34
CA ASP A 165 14.96 -8.27 19.33
C ASP A 165 14.74 -7.14 18.30
N SER A 166 15.85 -6.66 17.72
CA SER A 166 15.84 -5.51 16.81
C SER A 166 14.96 -5.73 15.57
N GLU A 167 14.83 -6.97 15.10
CA GLU A 167 14.05 -7.29 13.91
C GLU A 167 12.55 -7.28 14.22
N ALA A 168 12.13 -7.92 15.31
CA ALA A 168 10.74 -7.88 15.79
C ALA A 168 10.30 -6.46 16.14
N MET A 169 11.17 -5.65 16.75
CA MET A 169 10.91 -4.23 16.98
C MET A 169 10.67 -3.48 15.67
N ALA A 170 11.58 -3.62 14.69
CA ALA A 170 11.45 -2.93 13.41
C ALA A 170 10.20 -3.40 12.65
N PHE A 171 9.84 -4.68 12.76
CA PHE A 171 8.60 -5.21 12.23
C PHE A 171 7.37 -4.64 12.94
N ALA A 172 7.38 -4.49 14.27
CA ALA A 172 6.28 -3.88 15.02
C ALA A 172 6.03 -2.43 14.57
N ILE A 173 7.10 -1.66 14.32
CA ILE A 173 7.00 -0.30 13.78
C ILE A 173 6.51 -0.32 12.34
N TYR A 174 7.01 -1.26 11.53
CA TYR A 174 6.60 -1.45 10.14
C TYR A 174 5.12 -1.83 10.00
N ALA A 175 4.59 -2.69 10.87
CA ALA A 175 3.21 -3.19 10.83
C ALA A 175 2.22 -2.37 11.68
N GLY A 176 2.71 -1.41 12.49
CA GLY A 176 1.90 -0.65 13.44
C GLY A 176 0.93 0.34 12.77
N SER A 177 -0.37 0.14 12.94
CA SER A 177 -1.43 0.91 12.24
C SER A 177 -1.35 2.41 12.48
N PHE A 178 -1.13 2.83 13.73
CA PHE A 178 -1.07 4.24 14.10
C PHE A 178 0.25 4.91 13.71
N LEU A 179 1.26 4.12 13.36
CA LEU A 179 2.58 4.60 12.98
C LEU A 179 2.67 4.95 11.49
N HIS A 180 1.61 4.74 10.70
CA HIS A 180 1.57 5.07 9.26
C HIS A 180 0.40 5.97 8.87
N VAL A 181 -0.28 6.58 9.84
CA VAL A 181 -1.42 7.48 9.60
C VAL A 181 -1.00 8.71 8.79
N ASP A 182 0.25 9.16 8.92
CA ASP A 182 0.84 10.24 8.12
C ASP A 182 0.76 9.96 6.62
N ALA A 183 0.99 8.73 6.17
CA ALA A 183 0.91 8.38 4.75
C ALA A 183 -0.49 8.65 4.19
N PHE A 184 -1.52 8.13 4.87
CA PHE A 184 -2.91 8.38 4.49
C PHE A 184 -3.29 9.86 4.64
N ALA A 185 -2.79 10.53 5.68
CA ALA A 185 -3.06 11.93 5.94
C ALA A 185 -2.49 12.86 4.86
N VAL A 186 -1.26 12.61 4.38
CA VAL A 186 -0.68 13.31 3.23
C VAL A 186 -1.58 13.17 2.01
N GLY A 187 -2.04 11.95 1.71
CA GLY A 187 -2.99 11.72 0.62
C GLY A 187 -4.29 12.52 0.77
N ALA A 188 -4.89 12.47 1.95
CA ALA A 188 -6.14 13.18 2.24
C ALA A 188 -5.98 14.71 2.15
N LEU A 189 -4.88 15.26 2.66
CA LEU A 189 -4.56 16.69 2.56
C LEU A 189 -4.37 17.13 1.10
N LEU A 190 -3.69 16.32 0.28
CA LEU A 190 -3.53 16.59 -1.15
C LEU A 190 -4.89 16.61 -1.89
N ALA A 191 -5.78 15.68 -1.58
CA ALA A 191 -7.13 15.69 -2.14
C ALA A 191 -7.91 16.96 -1.74
N MET A 192 -7.77 17.42 -0.50
CA MET A 192 -8.38 18.67 -0.04
C MET A 192 -7.75 19.92 -0.68
N ALA A 193 -6.43 19.90 -0.95
CA ALA A 193 -5.71 20.97 -1.62
C ALA A 193 -6.12 21.12 -3.09
N THR A 194 -6.54 20.02 -3.73
CA THR A 194 -7.02 20.00 -5.12
C THR A 194 -8.26 20.88 -5.31
N GLN A 195 -9.20 20.87 -4.36
CA GLN A 195 -10.41 21.68 -4.47
C GLN A 195 -10.18 23.19 -4.47
N LYS A 196 -9.07 23.65 -3.89
CA LYS A 196 -8.75 25.07 -3.77
C LYS A 196 -7.77 25.55 -4.85
N GLY A 197 -7.42 24.70 -5.82
CA GLY A 197 -6.35 24.98 -6.79
C GLY A 197 -4.97 25.18 -6.13
N LEU A 198 -4.83 24.85 -4.83
CA LEU A 198 -3.57 24.99 -4.12
C LEU A 198 -2.56 23.96 -4.63
N ILE A 199 -3.04 22.77 -5.00
CA ILE A 199 -2.20 21.68 -5.50
C ILE A 199 -1.37 22.09 -6.72
N ASP A 200 -1.91 22.93 -7.61
CA ASP A 200 -1.21 23.44 -8.80
C ASP A 200 0.04 24.26 -8.41
N ARG A 201 0.00 24.95 -7.27
CA ARG A 201 1.13 25.74 -6.75
C ARG A 201 2.14 24.90 -5.98
N ILE A 202 1.68 23.87 -5.26
CA ILE A 202 2.53 23.11 -4.33
C ILE A 202 3.07 21.80 -4.91
N ALA A 203 2.53 21.27 -6.02
CA ALA A 203 2.88 19.94 -6.52
C ALA A 203 4.38 19.78 -6.83
N ARG A 204 4.98 20.68 -7.62
CA ARG A 204 6.41 20.65 -7.94
C ARG A 204 7.30 20.89 -6.71
N PRO A 205 7.08 21.95 -5.90
CA PRO A 205 7.84 22.15 -4.66
C PRO A 205 7.79 20.95 -3.73
N LEU A 206 6.61 20.33 -3.57
CA LEU A 206 6.44 19.15 -2.73
C LEU A 206 7.19 17.94 -3.29
N ALA A 207 7.15 17.72 -4.60
CA ALA A 207 7.90 16.65 -5.24
C ALA A 207 9.41 16.82 -5.10
N VAL A 208 9.93 18.02 -5.40
CA VAL A 208 11.35 18.35 -5.22
C VAL A 208 11.76 18.13 -3.76
N THR A 209 10.97 18.64 -2.81
CA THR A 209 11.24 18.47 -1.38
C THR A 209 11.23 16.99 -0.99
N GLY A 210 10.21 16.23 -1.39
CA GLY A 210 10.07 14.83 -1.04
C GLY A 210 11.20 13.95 -1.57
N PHE A 211 11.57 14.12 -2.85
CA PHE A 211 12.72 13.43 -3.42
C PHE A 211 14.06 13.90 -2.86
N SER A 212 14.19 15.18 -2.48
CA SER A 212 15.40 15.68 -1.82
C SER A 212 15.56 15.08 -0.43
N VAL A 213 14.48 14.98 0.36
CA VAL A 213 14.50 14.31 1.67
C VAL A 213 14.89 12.85 1.53
N LEU A 214 14.33 12.14 0.54
CA LEU A 214 14.71 10.75 0.26
C LEU A 214 16.18 10.62 -0.18
N GLY A 215 16.68 11.55 -0.99
CA GLY A 215 18.10 11.61 -1.38
C GLY A 215 19.03 11.90 -0.20
N CYS A 216 18.65 12.81 0.71
CA CYS A 216 19.38 13.08 1.94
C CYS A 216 19.42 11.85 2.86
N TYR A 217 18.27 11.20 3.06
CA TYR A 217 18.18 9.94 3.80
C TYR A 217 19.16 8.91 3.20
N ALA A 218 19.09 8.69 1.88
CA ALA A 218 19.94 7.72 1.21
C ALA A 218 21.43 8.06 1.38
N THR A 219 21.80 9.33 1.22
CA THR A 219 23.19 9.79 1.36
C THR A 219 23.72 9.58 2.78
N ILE A 220 22.93 9.92 3.80
CA ILE A 220 23.31 9.71 5.22
C ILE A 220 23.55 8.23 5.48
N TYR A 221 22.62 7.36 5.11
CA TYR A 221 22.71 5.95 5.46
C TYR A 221 23.68 5.14 4.59
N VAL A 222 23.93 5.57 3.36
CA VAL A 222 25.08 5.07 2.57
C VAL A 222 26.38 5.46 3.26
N SER A 223 26.51 6.71 3.73
CA SER A 223 27.73 7.18 4.41
C SER A 223 27.98 6.42 5.71
N ILE A 224 26.92 6.16 6.49
CA ILE A 224 27.02 5.33 7.69
C ILE A 224 27.41 3.89 7.35
N ASN A 225 26.84 3.29 6.29
CA ASN A 225 27.22 1.94 5.88
C ASN A 225 28.71 1.87 5.50
N TYR A 226 29.22 2.89 4.80
CA TYR A 226 30.64 2.99 4.48
C TYR A 226 31.52 3.13 5.72
N SER A 227 31.11 3.92 6.72
CA SER A 227 31.87 4.09 7.96
C SER A 227 31.88 2.83 8.83
N THR A 228 30.85 1.99 8.73
CA THR A 228 30.80 0.68 9.39
C THR A 228 31.45 -0.45 8.57
N GLY A 229 32.12 -0.12 7.47
CA GLY A 229 32.94 -1.06 6.69
C GLY A 229 32.24 -1.73 5.50
N ALA A 230 30.97 -1.42 5.22
CA ALA A 230 30.32 -1.93 4.02
C ALA A 230 30.94 -1.30 2.76
N ARG A 231 31.04 -2.09 1.68
CA ARG A 231 31.64 -1.66 0.41
C ARG A 231 30.76 -2.08 -0.77
N GLY A 232 30.93 -1.40 -1.90
CA GLY A 232 30.24 -1.73 -3.14
C GLY A 232 28.72 -1.73 -2.97
N ILE A 233 28.06 -2.77 -3.49
CA ILE A 233 26.59 -2.87 -3.47
C ILE A 233 26.02 -3.04 -2.07
N ASP A 234 26.79 -3.58 -1.12
CA ASP A 234 26.35 -3.78 0.26
C ASP A 234 26.18 -2.45 1.01
N ALA A 235 26.94 -1.41 0.62
CA ALA A 235 26.75 -0.06 1.13
C ALA A 235 25.38 0.54 0.75
N PHE A 236 24.78 0.07 -0.35
CA PHE A 236 23.46 0.51 -0.82
C PHE A 236 22.33 -0.44 -0.40
N ARG A 237 22.62 -1.73 -0.22
CA ARG A 237 21.64 -2.78 0.07
C ARG A 237 20.79 -2.42 1.29
N ASN A 238 21.40 -2.01 2.40
CA ASN A 238 20.69 -1.74 3.66
C ASN A 238 20.11 -0.33 3.80
N VAL A 239 20.04 0.43 2.71
CA VAL A 239 19.47 1.79 2.71
C VAL A 239 17.96 1.74 2.47
N ILE A 240 17.51 0.85 1.59
CA ILE A 240 16.11 0.75 1.18
C ILE A 240 15.65 -0.71 1.01
N SER A 241 16.37 -1.71 1.54
CA SER A 241 16.00 -3.12 1.40
C SER A 241 15.47 -3.72 2.71
N GLY A 242 14.24 -4.22 2.67
CA GLY A 242 13.65 -5.03 3.73
C GLY A 242 13.15 -4.23 4.94
N ILE A 243 12.78 -4.94 6.00
CA ILE A 243 12.53 -4.33 7.31
C ILE A 243 13.90 -3.83 7.77
N ILE A 244 14.07 -2.52 7.87
CA ILE A 244 15.38 -1.95 8.19
C ILE A 244 15.40 -1.63 9.68
N TRP A 245 16.30 -2.29 10.42
CA TRP A 245 16.49 -2.05 11.85
C TRP A 245 17.84 -1.36 12.11
N GLY A 246 17.92 -0.69 13.26
CA GLY A 246 19.13 -0.05 13.75
C GLY A 246 19.32 1.36 13.22
N GLN A 247 19.99 2.20 14.03
CA GLN A 247 20.26 3.62 13.71
C GLN A 247 18.98 4.41 13.33
N TYR A 248 17.84 4.01 13.89
CA TYR A 248 16.52 4.60 13.67
C TYR A 248 16.09 4.68 12.20
N ARG A 249 16.59 3.77 11.34
CA ARG A 249 16.26 3.73 9.91
C ARG A 249 14.76 3.56 9.69
N GLU A 250 14.10 2.75 10.52
CA GLU A 250 12.66 2.54 10.54
C GLU A 250 11.85 3.81 10.85
N VAL A 251 12.45 4.83 11.46
CA VAL A 251 11.77 6.10 11.75
C VAL A 251 11.88 7.05 10.55
N PHE A 252 13.11 7.25 10.06
CA PHE A 252 13.39 8.28 9.06
C PHE A 252 13.06 7.84 7.64
N LEU A 253 13.24 6.55 7.31
CA LEU A 253 12.94 6.04 5.97
C LEU A 253 11.47 6.22 5.63
N TYR A 254 10.58 5.80 6.52
CA TYR A 254 9.14 5.83 6.27
C TYR A 254 8.66 7.27 6.04
N SER A 255 9.16 8.21 6.84
CA SER A 255 8.89 9.64 6.67
C SER A 255 9.38 10.16 5.31
N ALA A 256 10.60 9.78 4.91
CA ALA A 256 11.18 10.17 3.61
C ALA A 256 10.40 9.59 2.42
N VAL A 257 10.02 8.31 2.49
CA VAL A 257 9.22 7.62 1.45
C VAL A 257 7.82 8.22 1.36
N VAL A 258 7.18 8.56 2.49
CA VAL A 258 5.87 9.23 2.51
C VAL A 258 5.94 10.59 1.83
N MET A 259 6.96 11.39 2.11
CA MET A 259 7.14 12.71 1.48
C MET A 259 7.36 12.59 -0.05
N ALA A 260 8.23 11.66 -0.48
CA ALA A 260 8.45 11.40 -1.90
C ALA A 260 7.17 10.88 -2.59
N SER A 261 6.43 9.97 -1.93
CA SER A 261 5.16 9.45 -2.43
C SER A 261 4.08 10.53 -2.53
N GLY A 262 3.99 11.43 -1.54
CA GLY A 262 3.14 12.60 -1.56
C GLY A 262 3.45 13.52 -2.73
N GLY A 263 4.74 13.77 -2.99
CA GLY A 263 5.22 14.50 -4.15
C GLY A 263 4.77 13.88 -5.47
N LEU A 264 4.97 12.56 -5.64
CA LEU A 264 4.51 11.81 -6.82
C LEU A 264 3.00 11.91 -7.04
N VAL A 265 2.21 11.74 -5.97
CA VAL A 265 0.75 11.86 -6.04
C VAL A 265 0.33 13.29 -6.38
N ALA A 266 1.02 14.30 -5.85
CA ALA A 266 0.74 15.69 -6.19
C ALA A 266 1.03 16.01 -7.66
N LEU A 267 2.15 15.54 -8.21
CA LEU A 267 2.46 15.64 -9.64
C LEU A 267 1.41 14.93 -10.51
N ALA A 268 0.98 13.73 -10.09
CA ALA A 268 -0.05 12.98 -10.79
C ALA A 268 -1.40 13.72 -10.79
N ALA A 269 -1.76 14.35 -9.68
CA ALA A 269 -3.01 15.08 -9.53
C ALA A 269 -3.10 16.32 -10.44
N VAL A 270 -1.97 17.02 -10.66
CA VAL A 270 -1.89 18.19 -11.58
C VAL A 270 -1.56 17.79 -13.02
N LYS A 271 -1.44 16.48 -13.30
CA LYS A 271 -1.02 15.95 -14.61
C LYS A 271 0.31 16.55 -15.09
N ASP A 272 1.27 16.66 -14.17
CA ASP A 272 2.58 17.21 -14.50
C ASP A 272 3.27 16.36 -15.59
N PRO A 273 3.90 16.98 -16.62
CA PRO A 273 4.56 16.26 -17.70
C PRO A 273 5.59 15.21 -17.25
N LEU A 274 6.20 15.36 -16.07
CA LEU A 274 7.16 14.38 -15.53
C LEU A 274 6.55 12.99 -15.31
N VAL A 275 5.26 12.92 -15.00
CA VAL A 275 4.56 11.67 -14.67
C VAL A 275 3.37 11.38 -15.60
N ASP A 276 2.77 12.41 -16.21
CA ASP A 276 1.55 12.29 -17.00
C ASP A 276 1.72 11.38 -18.23
N TRP A 277 2.90 11.41 -18.88
CA TRP A 277 3.21 10.52 -20.01
C TRP A 277 3.05 9.03 -19.63
N LEU A 278 3.43 8.67 -18.41
CA LEU A 278 3.35 7.32 -17.87
C LEU A 278 1.89 6.97 -17.55
N LEU A 279 1.16 7.90 -16.93
CA LEU A 279 -0.24 7.73 -16.53
C LEU A 279 -1.21 7.66 -17.72
N ARG A 280 -0.84 8.19 -18.89
CA ARG A 280 -1.60 8.05 -20.14
C ARG A 280 -1.48 6.68 -20.80
N SER A 281 -0.51 5.86 -20.40
CA SER A 281 -0.34 4.52 -20.95
C SER A 281 -1.54 3.63 -20.60
N ARG A 282 -2.21 3.10 -21.64
CA ARG A 282 -3.34 2.17 -21.48
C ARG A 282 -2.94 0.92 -20.69
N VAL A 283 -1.70 0.45 -20.86
CA VAL A 283 -1.17 -0.72 -20.14
C VAL A 283 -1.11 -0.42 -18.65
N LEU A 284 -0.59 0.74 -18.26
CA LEU A 284 -0.48 1.12 -16.85
C LEU A 284 -1.83 1.45 -16.22
N GLN A 285 -2.74 2.07 -16.98
CA GLN A 285 -4.13 2.24 -16.53
C GLN A 285 -4.79 0.89 -16.25
N ARG A 286 -4.63 -0.09 -17.16
CA ARG A 286 -5.18 -1.44 -16.95
C ARG A 286 -4.57 -2.14 -15.74
N ILE A 287 -3.24 -2.06 -15.57
CA ILE A 287 -2.57 -2.57 -14.36
C ILE A 287 -3.11 -1.87 -13.10
N GLY A 288 -3.38 -0.56 -13.18
CA GLY A 288 -4.01 0.21 -12.11
C GLY A 288 -5.42 -0.28 -11.75
N GLU A 289 -6.24 -0.64 -12.74
CA GLU A 289 -7.59 -1.17 -12.54
C GLU A 289 -7.60 -2.52 -11.80
N ILE A 290 -6.67 -3.41 -12.13
CA ILE A 290 -6.54 -4.74 -11.50
C ILE A 290 -5.55 -4.77 -10.33
N SER A 291 -5.00 -3.61 -9.94
CA SER A 291 -3.90 -3.52 -8.98
C SER A 291 -4.21 -4.13 -7.62
N TYR A 292 -5.47 -4.07 -7.19
CA TYR A 292 -5.91 -4.65 -5.92
C TYR A 292 -5.84 -6.19 -5.96
N GLY A 293 -6.38 -6.81 -7.01
CA GLY A 293 -6.26 -8.26 -7.21
C GLY A 293 -4.82 -8.71 -7.40
N ALA A 294 -4.03 -7.95 -8.15
CA ALA A 294 -2.61 -8.23 -8.26
C ALA A 294 -1.95 -8.21 -6.87
N TYR A 295 -2.30 -7.25 -6.01
CA TYR A 295 -1.80 -7.18 -4.63
C TYR A 295 -2.20 -8.38 -3.79
N VAL A 296 -3.40 -8.90 -3.93
CA VAL A 296 -3.82 -10.09 -3.19
C VAL A 296 -3.08 -11.34 -3.67
N TYR A 297 -2.97 -11.56 -4.99
CA TYR A 297 -2.46 -12.81 -5.55
C TYR A 297 -0.94 -12.92 -5.70
N HIS A 298 -0.19 -11.80 -5.70
CA HIS A 298 1.23 -11.83 -6.06
C HIS A 298 2.07 -12.78 -5.20
N ALA A 299 1.84 -12.81 -3.89
CA ALA A 299 2.64 -13.64 -2.98
C ALA A 299 2.42 -15.14 -3.28
N LEU A 300 1.17 -15.54 -3.53
CA LEU A 300 0.85 -16.91 -3.94
C LEU A 300 1.50 -17.26 -5.28
N ALA A 301 1.42 -16.36 -6.27
CA ALA A 301 2.05 -16.56 -7.56
C ALA A 301 3.58 -16.75 -7.43
N ILE A 302 4.24 -15.99 -6.56
CA ILE A 302 5.68 -16.13 -6.28
C ILE A 302 5.98 -17.49 -5.67
N VAL A 303 5.23 -17.92 -4.64
CA VAL A 303 5.43 -19.23 -3.98
C VAL A 303 5.23 -20.38 -4.95
N LEU A 304 4.15 -20.35 -5.75
CA LEU A 304 3.88 -21.39 -6.75
C LEU A 304 5.00 -21.47 -7.80
N CYS A 305 5.48 -20.34 -8.31
CA CYS A 305 6.57 -20.31 -9.28
C CYS A 305 7.89 -20.80 -8.67
N TRP A 306 8.16 -20.47 -7.42
CA TRP A 306 9.33 -20.96 -6.70
C TRP A 306 9.30 -22.49 -6.55
N SER A 307 8.17 -23.04 -6.07
CA SER A 307 7.99 -24.49 -5.93
C SER A 307 8.08 -25.20 -7.29
N PHE A 308 7.39 -24.70 -8.32
CA PHE A 308 7.41 -25.28 -9.67
C PHE A 308 8.83 -25.36 -10.25
N LEU A 309 9.59 -24.27 -10.18
CA LEU A 309 10.94 -24.22 -10.73
C LEU A 309 11.92 -25.12 -9.97
N ARG A 310 11.77 -25.21 -8.64
CA ARG A 310 12.59 -26.09 -7.80
C ARG A 310 12.33 -27.57 -8.11
N GLU A 311 11.06 -27.98 -8.15
CA GLU A 311 10.68 -29.39 -8.32
C GLU A 311 10.95 -29.91 -9.74
N ILE A 312 10.65 -29.13 -10.77
CA ILE A 312 10.74 -29.59 -12.16
C ILE A 312 12.16 -29.46 -12.73
N PHE A 313 12.85 -28.37 -12.41
CA PHE A 313 14.16 -28.06 -13.00
C PHE A 313 15.32 -28.28 -12.02
N GLY A 314 15.05 -28.74 -10.79
CA GLY A 314 16.09 -29.02 -9.79
C GLY A 314 16.89 -27.79 -9.37
N VAL A 315 16.32 -26.59 -9.49
CA VAL A 315 17.06 -25.33 -9.26
C VAL A 315 17.30 -25.12 -7.75
N PRO A 316 18.56 -24.95 -7.29
CA PRO A 316 18.89 -24.80 -5.86
C PRO A 316 18.42 -23.45 -5.31
N GLY A 317 17.72 -23.42 -4.18
CA GLY A 317 16.84 -22.32 -3.71
C GLY A 317 17.46 -20.96 -3.37
N ASP A 318 18.65 -20.90 -2.79
CA ASP A 318 19.08 -19.71 -2.04
C ASP A 318 20.00 -18.74 -2.81
N ASP A 319 20.71 -19.24 -3.84
CA ASP A 319 21.66 -18.45 -4.66
C ASP A 319 21.38 -18.56 -6.16
N TRP A 320 20.15 -18.23 -6.58
CA TRP A 320 19.76 -18.33 -7.98
C TRP A 320 20.61 -17.40 -8.87
N PRO A 321 21.24 -17.92 -9.92
CA PRO A 321 21.83 -17.09 -10.97
C PRO A 321 20.84 -16.05 -11.52
N LEU A 322 21.36 -14.93 -12.03
CA LEU A 322 20.53 -13.81 -12.51
C LEU A 322 19.46 -14.26 -13.52
N HIS A 323 19.78 -15.16 -14.45
CA HIS A 323 18.82 -15.64 -15.45
C HIS A 323 17.63 -16.38 -14.80
N TRP A 324 17.86 -17.17 -13.74
CA TRP A 324 16.78 -17.84 -13.00
C TRP A 324 15.93 -16.86 -12.20
N ARG A 325 16.53 -15.80 -11.64
CA ARG A 325 15.81 -14.72 -10.97
C ARG A 325 14.91 -13.96 -11.95
N ILE A 326 15.40 -13.69 -13.16
CA ILE A 326 14.63 -13.07 -14.25
C ILE A 326 13.50 -14.00 -14.69
N ALA A 327 13.77 -15.30 -14.90
CA ALA A 327 12.75 -16.27 -15.30
C ALA A 327 11.61 -16.36 -14.26
N ARG A 328 11.95 -16.46 -12.96
CA ARG A 328 10.96 -16.46 -11.88
C ARG A 328 10.18 -15.17 -11.80
N PHE A 329 10.84 -14.02 -12.00
CA PHE A 329 10.16 -12.73 -12.06
C PHE A 329 9.14 -12.69 -13.20
N VAL A 330 9.52 -13.08 -14.42
CA VAL A 330 8.63 -13.09 -15.58
C VAL A 330 7.45 -14.04 -15.35
N LEU A 331 7.71 -15.24 -14.82
CA LEU A 331 6.66 -16.23 -14.56
C LEU A 331 5.69 -15.76 -13.46
N SER A 332 6.22 -15.34 -12.31
CA SER A 332 5.41 -14.89 -11.17
C SER A 332 4.65 -13.59 -11.47
N TYR A 333 5.26 -12.66 -12.21
CA TYR A 333 4.59 -11.44 -12.65
C TYR A 333 3.45 -11.76 -13.62
N THR A 334 3.71 -12.60 -14.63
CA THR A 334 2.68 -13.04 -15.58
C THR A 334 1.53 -13.73 -14.86
N LEU A 335 1.83 -14.68 -13.98
CA LEU A 335 0.82 -15.40 -13.20
C LEU A 335 0.01 -14.45 -12.30
N THR A 336 0.65 -13.47 -11.68
CA THR A 336 -0.02 -12.43 -10.87
C THR A 336 -1.00 -11.62 -11.72
N ILE A 337 -0.58 -11.14 -12.89
CA ILE A 337 -1.42 -10.34 -13.78
C ILE A 337 -2.57 -11.17 -14.34
N VAL A 338 -2.32 -12.42 -14.75
CA VAL A 338 -3.37 -13.33 -15.23
C VAL A 338 -4.40 -13.61 -14.13
N ALA A 339 -3.96 -13.97 -12.93
CA ALA A 339 -4.86 -14.22 -11.80
C ALA A 339 -5.69 -12.98 -11.44
N ALA A 340 -5.05 -11.80 -11.39
CA ALA A 340 -5.74 -10.53 -11.13
C ALA A 340 -6.74 -10.17 -12.24
N GLU A 341 -6.42 -10.41 -13.51
CA GLU A 341 -7.29 -10.13 -14.64
C GLU A 341 -8.53 -11.05 -14.64
N LEU A 342 -8.32 -12.34 -14.37
CA LEU A 342 -9.41 -13.32 -14.24
C LEU A 342 -10.32 -12.99 -13.05
N SER A 343 -9.73 -12.71 -11.88
CA SER A 343 -10.47 -12.26 -10.69
C SER A 343 -11.26 -10.99 -10.99
N TYR A 344 -10.63 -9.98 -11.61
CA TYR A 344 -11.28 -8.72 -11.91
C TYR A 344 -12.51 -8.93 -12.80
N ARG A 345 -12.36 -9.67 -13.90
CA ARG A 345 -13.41 -9.88 -14.90
C ARG A 345 -14.57 -10.73 -14.38
N TYR A 346 -14.26 -11.87 -13.75
CA TYR A 346 -15.25 -12.90 -13.44
C TYR A 346 -15.78 -12.85 -12.01
N PHE A 347 -15.04 -12.21 -11.09
CA PHE A 347 -15.41 -12.18 -9.68
C PHE A 347 -15.65 -10.75 -9.18
N GLU A 348 -14.63 -9.88 -9.20
CA GLU A 348 -14.70 -8.56 -8.57
C GLU A 348 -15.70 -7.62 -9.24
N THR A 349 -15.80 -7.64 -10.57
CA THR A 349 -16.64 -6.70 -11.34
C THR A 349 -18.11 -6.72 -10.89
N GLY A 350 -18.64 -7.89 -10.52
CA GLY A 350 -20.02 -8.03 -10.03
C GLY A 350 -20.26 -7.27 -8.72
N PHE A 351 -19.30 -7.30 -7.81
CA PHE A 351 -19.37 -6.59 -6.54
C PHE A 351 -19.10 -5.10 -6.70
N ILE A 352 -18.07 -4.73 -7.48
CA ILE A 352 -17.63 -3.33 -7.66
C ILE A 352 -18.71 -2.50 -8.37
N ARG A 353 -19.34 -3.04 -9.42
CA ARG A 353 -20.34 -2.30 -10.20
C ARG A 353 -21.70 -2.21 -9.49
N GLY A 354 -21.98 -3.10 -8.55
CA GLY A 354 -23.27 -3.22 -7.87
C GLY A 354 -24.43 -3.48 -8.84
N LYS A 355 -25.65 -3.70 -8.32
CA LYS A 355 -26.86 -3.64 -9.15
C LYS A 355 -27.06 -2.19 -9.60
N ARG A 356 -26.39 -1.77 -10.68
CA ARG A 356 -26.94 -0.72 -11.52
C ARG A 356 -28.28 -1.26 -12.00
N GLY A 357 -29.37 -0.74 -11.45
CA GLY A 357 -30.66 -0.86 -12.10
C GLY A 357 -30.48 -0.53 -13.57
N LYS A 358 -31.19 -1.27 -14.43
CA LYS A 358 -31.40 -0.90 -15.82
C LYS A 358 -32.05 0.48 -15.85
N THR A 359 -31.26 1.53 -15.75
CA THR A 359 -31.70 2.89 -16.01
C THR A 359 -30.79 3.41 -17.10
N THR A 360 -31.40 3.45 -18.28
CA THR A 360 -31.02 4.09 -19.53
C THR A 360 -29.95 5.17 -19.40
N ALA A 361 -29.00 5.11 -20.33
CA ALA A 361 -28.06 6.17 -20.65
C ALA A 361 -28.76 7.54 -20.67
N ALA A 362 -28.50 8.36 -19.65
CA ALA A 362 -28.74 9.79 -19.71
C ALA A 362 -27.37 10.46 -19.91
N GLN A 363 -27.26 11.11 -21.06
CA GLN A 363 -26.10 11.83 -21.54
C GLN A 363 -25.64 12.85 -20.50
N VAL A 364 -24.35 12.85 -20.18
CA VAL A 364 -23.68 13.98 -19.53
C VAL A 364 -23.56 15.06 -20.61
N PRO A 365 -24.18 16.26 -20.48
CA PRO A 365 -23.97 17.31 -21.45
C PRO A 365 -22.51 17.81 -21.34
N PRO A 366 -21.87 18.15 -22.48
CA PRO A 366 -20.54 18.74 -22.45
C PRO A 366 -20.59 20.11 -21.74
N TYR A 367 -19.56 20.38 -20.94
CA TYR A 367 -19.34 21.69 -20.32
C TYR A 367 -19.39 22.80 -21.37
N SER A 368 -20.39 23.66 -21.28
CA SER A 368 -20.46 24.93 -22.02
C SER A 368 -19.44 25.89 -21.43
N THR A 369 -18.50 26.37 -22.26
CA THR A 369 -17.50 27.39 -21.93
C THR A 369 -18.03 28.82 -22.09
N ALA A 370 -19.33 29.06 -21.90
CA ALA A 370 -19.95 30.34 -22.27
C ALA A 370 -20.05 31.39 -21.14
N ASP A 371 -19.88 31.04 -19.86
CA ASP A 371 -20.13 31.99 -18.76
C ASP A 371 -18.84 32.52 -18.10
N LEU A 372 -17.90 32.96 -18.94
CA LEU A 372 -16.81 33.86 -18.54
C LEU A 372 -16.79 35.07 -19.49
N ARG A 373 -17.73 35.99 -19.27
CA ARG A 373 -17.59 37.42 -19.55
C ARG A 373 -18.26 38.23 -18.46
#